data_AF-A0A1H8LYF1-F1
#
_entry.id   AF-A0A1H8LYF1-F1
#
_cell.length_a   1.000
_cell.length_b   1.000
_cell.length_c   1.000
_cell.angle_alpha   90.00
_cell.angle_beta   90.00
_cell.angle_gamma   90.00
#
_symmetry.space_group_name_H-M   'P 1'
#
loop_
_entity.id
_entity.type
_entity.pdbx_description
1 polymer ?
#
loop_
_entity_poly.entity_id
_entity_poly.type
_entity_poly.pdbx_seq_one_letter_code
_entity_poly.pdbx_strand_id
1 'polypeptide(L)'
;MNLGNLIAVYASLCKELNVPFRFPGSPRAYEVLVNVTGTEVLSKSMEWAATASNTKNEIFNITNGDIFRWKDAWPKFAAFFGVTYAEPQKFSLTAYMENKAYLWNNMVKKYGLQPQTLNMLVQWAFGDFIFGTEYDAFFDVNNARRAGFQEMNLDSIDQMIAYFQTLKDHKIIP
;
A
#
# COMPACT_ATOMS: atom_id res chain seq x y z
N MET A 1 5.45 8.21 3.98
CA MET A 1 5.49 7.51 2.67
C MET A 1 4.23 6.66 2.60
N ASN A 2 3.52 6.62 1.48
CA ASN A 2 2.21 5.96 1.40
C ASN A 2 2.24 4.80 0.38
N LEU A 3 2.16 3.58 0.88
CA LEU A 3 2.22 2.36 0.07
C LEU A 3 0.96 2.18 -0.80
N GLY A 4 -0.21 2.54 -0.27
CA GLY A 4 -1.48 2.47 -0.99
C GLY A 4 -1.47 3.35 -2.25
N ASN A 5 -1.00 4.61 -2.12
CA ASN A 5 -0.82 5.49 -3.28
C ASN A 5 0.12 4.90 -4.32
N LEU A 6 1.25 4.35 -3.87
CA LEU A 6 2.25 3.76 -4.76
C LEU A 6 1.66 2.63 -5.60
N ILE A 7 0.95 1.69 -4.96
CA ILE A 7 0.30 0.57 -5.62
C ILE A 7 -0.77 1.07 -6.59
N ALA A 8 -1.63 1.99 -6.15
CA ALA A 8 -2.74 2.50 -6.94
C ALA A 8 -2.29 3.25 -8.20
N VAL A 9 -1.28 4.12 -8.07
CA VAL A 9 -0.69 4.84 -9.20
C VAL A 9 0.03 3.87 -10.13
N TYR A 10 0.76 2.89 -9.61
CA TYR A 10 1.40 1.87 -10.44
C TYR A 10 0.37 1.08 -11.25
N ALA A 11 -0.68 0.57 -10.62
CA ALA A 11 -1.75 -0.17 -11.29
C ALA A 11 -2.46 0.68 -12.36
N SER A 12 -2.72 1.95 -12.07
CA SER A 12 -3.32 2.90 -13.01
C SER A 12 -2.45 3.14 -14.24
N LEU A 13 -1.13 3.26 -14.06
CA LEU A 13 -0.17 3.41 -15.16
C LEU A 13 -0.09 2.13 -16.00
N CYS A 14 -0.07 0.95 -15.38
CA CYS A 14 -0.13 -0.32 -16.09
C CYS A 14 -1.38 -0.43 -16.97
N LYS A 15 -2.54 -0.04 -16.42
CA LYS A 15 -3.80 -0.02 -17.15
C LYS A 15 -3.77 0.92 -18.35
N GLU A 16 -3.28 2.15 -18.17
CA GLU A 16 -3.18 3.12 -19.27
C GLU A 16 -2.24 2.65 -20.38
N LEU A 17 -1.15 1.97 -20.01
CA LEU A 17 -0.17 1.41 -20.95
C LEU A 17 -0.60 0.07 -21.57
N ASN A 18 -1.72 -0.50 -21.12
CA ASN A 18 -2.17 -1.85 -21.49
C ASN A 18 -1.06 -2.92 -21.29
N VAL A 19 -0.34 -2.84 -20.18
CA VAL A 19 0.67 -3.82 -19.78
C VAL A 19 0.23 -4.56 -18.51
N PRO A 20 0.66 -5.82 -18.32
CA PRO A 20 0.31 -6.55 -17.11
C PRO A 20 0.80 -5.87 -15.83
N PHE A 21 -0.02 -5.92 -14.79
CA PHE A 21 0.31 -5.46 -13.44
C PHE A 21 1.07 -6.56 -12.69
N ARG A 22 2.40 -6.53 -12.79
CA ARG A 22 3.29 -7.49 -12.15
C ARG A 22 3.72 -7.00 -10.78
N PHE A 23 3.90 -7.92 -9.84
CA PHE A 23 4.64 -7.59 -8.61
C PHE A 23 6.11 -7.37 -8.99
N PRO A 24 6.72 -6.22 -8.62
CA PRO A 24 8.06 -5.83 -9.10
C PRO A 24 9.22 -6.48 -8.33
N GLY A 25 8.91 -7.28 -7.30
CA GLY A 25 9.89 -8.02 -6.53
C GLY A 25 10.19 -9.42 -7.09
N SER A 26 11.07 -10.15 -6.40
CA SER A 26 11.33 -11.56 -6.72
C SER A 26 10.16 -12.46 -6.33
N PRO A 27 10.06 -13.69 -6.89
CA PRO A 27 9.11 -14.69 -6.41
C PRO A 27 9.24 -14.97 -4.90
N ARG A 28 10.45 -14.84 -4.34
CA ARG A 28 10.68 -14.96 -2.90
C ARG A 28 10.01 -13.82 -2.13
N ALA A 29 10.21 -12.57 -2.54
CA ALA A 29 9.55 -11.42 -1.92
C ALA A 29 8.01 -11.47 -2.07
N TYR A 30 7.50 -12.10 -3.12
CA TYR A 30 6.07 -12.27 -3.34
C TYR A 30 5.40 -13.20 -2.30
N GLU A 31 6.18 -14.09 -1.69
CA GLU A 31 5.75 -15.13 -0.76
C GLU A 31 5.91 -14.76 0.72
N VAL A 32 6.56 -13.64 1.03
CA VAL A 32 6.83 -13.24 2.42
C VAL A 32 5.56 -12.86 3.19
N LEU A 33 5.56 -13.14 4.49
CA LEU A 33 4.55 -12.65 5.42
C LEU A 33 4.81 -11.19 5.79
N VAL A 34 3.78 -10.37 5.68
CA VAL A 34 3.83 -8.94 6.02
C VAL A 34 2.60 -8.51 6.79
N ASN A 35 2.74 -7.45 7.59
CA ASN A 35 1.61 -6.69 8.08
C ASN A 35 1.78 -5.20 7.77
N VAL A 36 0.66 -4.49 7.72
CA VAL A 36 0.62 -3.05 7.41
C VAL A 36 -0.25 -2.33 8.42
N THR A 37 -0.17 -1.00 8.44
CA THR A 37 -0.94 -0.16 9.34
C THR A 37 -1.76 0.81 8.51
N GLY A 38 -3.08 0.69 8.59
CA GLY A 38 -4.03 1.65 8.04
C GLY A 38 -4.07 2.91 8.88
N THR A 39 -4.44 4.03 8.25
CA THR A 39 -4.49 5.34 8.92
C THR A 39 -5.53 5.39 10.03
N GLU A 40 -6.63 4.64 9.92
CA GLU A 40 -7.67 4.56 10.95
C GLU A 40 -7.15 3.91 12.23
N VAL A 41 -6.49 2.75 12.14
CA VAL A 41 -5.91 2.09 13.31
C VAL A 41 -4.80 2.94 13.90
N LEU A 42 -3.98 3.56 13.05
CA LEU A 42 -2.92 4.45 13.51
C LEU A 42 -3.48 5.64 14.30
N SER A 43 -4.49 6.33 13.79
CA SER A 43 -5.07 7.49 14.48
C SER A 43 -5.72 7.10 15.82
N LYS A 44 -6.50 6.01 15.84
CA LYS A 44 -7.10 5.46 17.07
C LYS A 44 -6.04 5.06 18.09
N SER A 45 -4.91 4.50 17.64
CA SER A 45 -3.81 4.13 18.53
C SER A 45 -3.13 5.35 19.16
N MET A 46 -3.02 6.46 18.43
CA MET A 46 -2.44 7.70 18.95
C MET A 46 -3.34 8.32 20.01
N GLU A 47 -4.65 8.36 19.75
CA GLU A 47 -5.64 8.82 20.74
C GLU A 47 -5.63 7.94 21.99
N TRP A 48 -5.64 6.62 21.81
CA TRP A 48 -5.55 5.65 22.91
C TRP A 48 -4.28 5.85 23.73
N ALA A 49 -3.11 5.94 23.08
CA ALA A 49 -1.84 6.12 23.77
C ALA A 49 -1.76 7.45 24.54
N ALA A 50 -2.44 8.50 24.05
CA ALA A 50 -2.48 9.81 24.69
C ALA A 50 -3.45 9.90 25.89
N THR A 51 -4.50 9.07 25.91
CA THR A 51 -5.61 9.19 26.87
C THR A 51 -5.65 8.08 27.92
N ALA A 52 -5.12 6.89 27.61
CA ALA A 52 -5.11 5.77 28.55
C ALA A 52 -4.02 5.96 29.63
N SER A 53 -4.34 5.63 30.89
CA SER A 53 -3.39 5.79 32.00
C SER A 53 -2.27 4.75 32.01
N ASN A 54 -2.50 3.59 31.37
CA ASN A 54 -1.60 2.43 31.33
C ASN A 54 -0.68 2.39 30.10
N THR A 55 -0.64 3.46 29.29
CA THR A 55 0.21 3.56 28.08
C THR A 55 1.40 4.50 28.26
N LYS A 56 1.47 5.21 29.40
CA LYS A 56 2.53 6.19 29.68
C LYS A 56 3.90 5.51 29.73
N ASN A 57 4.87 6.05 28.98
CA ASN A 57 6.25 5.56 28.87
C ASN A 57 6.38 4.15 28.28
N GLU A 58 5.40 3.69 27.52
CA GLU A 58 5.42 2.40 26.84
C GLU A 58 5.72 2.53 25.34
N ILE A 59 6.20 1.43 24.74
CA ILE A 59 6.44 1.32 23.30
C ILE A 59 5.51 0.25 22.73
N PHE A 60 4.76 0.61 21.70
CA PHE A 60 3.78 -0.27 21.06
C PHE A 60 4.01 -0.36 19.55
N ASN A 61 3.99 -1.58 19.02
CA ASN A 61 3.80 -1.80 17.59
C ASN A 61 2.31 -1.75 17.28
N ILE A 62 1.94 -1.02 16.22
CA ILE A 62 0.56 -0.85 15.77
C ILE A 62 0.47 -1.28 14.31
N THR A 63 -0.45 -2.21 14.03
CA THR A 63 -0.74 -2.73 12.68
C THR A 63 -2.24 -2.94 12.54
N ASN A 64 -2.72 -3.33 11.37
CA ASN A 64 -4.13 -3.70 11.17
C ASN A 64 -4.56 -4.92 12.00
N GLY A 65 -3.59 -5.73 12.45
CA GLY A 65 -3.80 -6.86 13.35
C GLY A 65 -3.79 -8.23 12.66
N ASP A 66 -3.89 -8.25 11.34
CA ASP A 66 -3.71 -9.41 10.48
C ASP A 66 -2.28 -9.49 9.89
N ILE A 67 -2.01 -10.56 9.16
CA ILE A 67 -0.78 -10.80 8.39
C ILE A 67 -1.23 -11.40 7.07
N PHE A 68 -0.62 -10.98 5.96
CA PHE A 68 -0.92 -11.50 4.63
C PHE A 68 0.35 -11.68 3.80
N ARG A 69 0.21 -12.26 2.60
CA ARG A 69 1.28 -12.31 1.59
C ARG A 69 0.94 -11.47 0.39
N TRP A 70 1.95 -10.92 -0.26
CA TRP A 70 1.76 -10.19 -1.52
C TRP A 70 1.04 -11.01 -2.58
N LYS A 71 1.28 -12.33 -2.63
CA LYS A 71 0.58 -13.21 -3.57
C LYS A 71 -0.92 -13.30 -3.42
N ASP A 72 -1.43 -13.10 -2.22
CA ASP A 72 -2.86 -13.14 -1.94
C ASP A 72 -3.52 -11.79 -2.26
N ALA A 73 -2.74 -10.70 -2.14
CA ALA A 73 -3.20 -9.33 -2.33
C ALA A 73 -3.16 -8.88 -3.81
N TRP A 74 -2.06 -9.17 -4.53
CA TRP A 74 -1.81 -8.61 -5.86
C TRP A 74 -2.86 -8.96 -6.91
N PRO A 75 -3.35 -10.22 -7.01
CA PRO A 75 -4.43 -10.56 -7.95
C PRO A 75 -5.73 -9.82 -7.65
N LYS A 76 -6.05 -9.59 -6.37
CA LYS A 76 -7.23 -8.83 -5.95
C LYS A 76 -7.11 -7.35 -6.33
N PHE A 77 -5.91 -6.77 -6.20
CA PHE A 77 -5.63 -5.41 -6.66
C PHE A 77 -5.78 -5.30 -8.19
N ALA A 78 -5.22 -6.26 -8.94
CA ALA A 78 -5.35 -6.30 -10.39
C ALA A 78 -6.83 -6.34 -10.82
N ALA A 79 -7.64 -7.17 -10.15
CA ALA A 79 -9.08 -7.26 -10.38
C ALA A 79 -9.80 -5.93 -10.07
N PHE A 80 -9.50 -5.29 -8.94
CA PHE A 80 -10.08 -3.98 -8.58
C PHE A 80 -9.79 -2.89 -9.62
N PHE A 81 -8.57 -2.85 -10.14
CA PHE A 81 -8.20 -1.89 -11.18
C PHE A 81 -8.68 -2.30 -12.58
N GLY A 82 -9.10 -3.55 -12.78
CA GLY A 82 -9.43 -4.08 -14.09
C GLY A 82 -8.21 -4.07 -15.02
N VAL A 83 -7.05 -4.45 -14.48
CA VAL A 83 -5.78 -4.57 -15.22
C VAL A 83 -5.35 -6.04 -15.25
N THR A 84 -4.77 -6.48 -16.35
CA THR A 84 -4.31 -7.86 -16.50
C THR A 84 -3.26 -8.20 -15.45
N TYR A 85 -3.50 -9.23 -14.66
CA TYR A 85 -2.51 -9.79 -13.74
C TYR A 85 -1.48 -10.64 -14.49
N ALA A 86 -0.24 -10.67 -14.02
CA ALA A 86 0.75 -11.67 -14.40
C ALA A 86 1.73 -11.95 -13.26
N GLU A 87 2.40 -13.10 -13.33
CA GLU A 87 3.38 -13.58 -12.35
C GLU A 87 4.44 -12.53 -11.98
N PRO A 88 5.00 -12.58 -10.75
CA PRO A 88 6.01 -11.64 -10.27
C PRO A 88 7.24 -11.62 -11.18
N GLN A 89 7.83 -10.44 -11.35
CA GLN A 89 9.08 -10.25 -12.08
C GLN A 89 9.90 -9.20 -11.35
N LYS A 90 11.17 -9.52 -11.05
CA LYS A 90 12.06 -8.58 -10.37
C LYS A 90 12.51 -7.48 -11.31
N PHE A 91 12.18 -6.23 -11.00
CA PHE A 91 12.71 -5.03 -11.67
C PHE A 91 12.60 -3.81 -10.75
N SER A 92 13.35 -2.74 -11.03
CA SER A 92 13.22 -1.49 -10.27
C SER A 92 12.03 -0.68 -10.76
N LEU A 93 11.07 -0.39 -9.87
CA LEU A 93 10.02 0.59 -10.10
C LEU A 93 10.62 1.96 -10.36
N THR A 94 11.66 2.36 -9.62
CA THR A 94 12.31 3.66 -9.81
C THR A 94 12.80 3.84 -11.24
N ALA A 95 13.57 2.88 -11.76
CA ALA A 95 14.05 2.91 -13.14
C ALA A 95 12.89 2.80 -14.15
N TYR A 96 11.92 1.92 -13.90
CA TYR A 96 10.78 1.74 -14.80
C TYR A 96 9.90 2.99 -14.91
N MET A 97 9.83 3.81 -13.86
CA MET A 97 8.94 4.97 -13.76
C MET A 97 9.59 6.32 -14.09
N GLU A 98 10.91 6.39 -14.23
CA GLU A 98 11.71 7.62 -14.39
C GLU A 98 11.15 8.61 -15.44
N ASN A 99 10.61 8.10 -16.55
CA ASN A 99 10.14 8.92 -17.68
C ASN A 99 8.61 8.91 -17.88
N LYS A 100 7.83 8.56 -16.84
CA LYS A 100 6.36 8.45 -16.94
C LYS A 100 5.59 9.69 -16.45
N ALA A 101 6.28 10.78 -16.11
CA ALA A 101 5.62 12.04 -15.71
C ALA A 101 4.70 12.60 -16.82
N TYR A 102 5.13 12.56 -18.08
CA TYR A 102 4.32 12.99 -19.22
C TYR A 102 3.03 12.16 -19.35
N LEU A 103 3.14 10.84 -19.22
CA LEU A 103 2.00 9.93 -19.26
C LEU A 103 0.99 10.26 -18.17
N TRP A 104 1.45 10.45 -16.93
CA TRP A 104 0.58 10.82 -15.82
C TRP A 104 -0.12 12.17 -16.06
N ASN A 105 0.61 13.19 -16.54
CA ASN A 105 0.01 14.49 -16.86
C ASN A 105 -1.08 14.39 -17.94
N ASN A 106 -0.92 13.49 -18.91
CA ASN A 106 -1.97 13.21 -19.89
C ASN A 106 -3.17 12.50 -19.25
N MET A 107 -2.94 11.53 -18.36
CA MET A 107 -4.01 10.87 -17.61
C MET A 107 -4.80 11.86 -16.76
N VAL A 108 -4.13 12.79 -16.08
CA VAL A 108 -4.77 13.86 -15.29
C VAL A 108 -5.78 14.64 -16.15
N LYS A 109 -5.38 15.02 -17.37
CA LYS A 109 -6.28 15.72 -18.31
C LYS A 109 -7.39 14.80 -18.83
N LYS A 110 -7.05 13.58 -19.24
CA LYS A 110 -7.96 12.60 -19.86
C LYS A 110 -9.09 12.19 -18.92
N TYR A 111 -8.77 11.96 -17.64
CA TYR A 111 -9.72 11.47 -16.64
C TYR A 111 -10.25 12.57 -15.71
N GLY A 112 -9.81 13.82 -15.89
CA GLY A 112 -10.23 14.94 -15.04
C GLY A 112 -9.80 14.78 -13.58
N LEU A 113 -8.57 14.32 -13.37
CA LEU A 113 -7.99 14.10 -12.05
C LEU A 113 -7.57 15.41 -11.40
N GLN A 114 -7.40 15.37 -10.07
CA GLN A 114 -6.71 16.43 -9.34
C GLN A 114 -5.31 16.66 -9.96
N PRO A 115 -4.84 17.92 -10.06
CA PRO A 115 -3.59 18.27 -10.73
C PRO A 115 -2.35 17.94 -9.87
N GLN A 116 -2.21 16.69 -9.46
CA GLN A 116 -1.10 16.19 -8.65
C GLN A 116 -0.05 15.52 -9.53
N THR A 117 1.23 15.82 -9.28
CA THR A 117 2.34 15.17 -9.99
C THR A 117 2.66 13.81 -9.39
N LEU A 118 3.34 12.93 -10.15
CA LEU A 118 3.80 11.65 -9.61
C LEU A 118 4.65 11.83 -8.34
N ASN A 119 5.58 12.79 -8.32
CA ASN A 119 6.45 13.00 -7.16
C ASN A 119 5.71 13.44 -5.88
N MET A 120 4.51 14.01 -6.01
CA MET A 120 3.65 14.32 -4.85
C MET A 120 2.92 13.07 -4.33
N LEU A 121 2.63 12.13 -5.21
CA LEU A 121 1.82 10.95 -4.92
C LEU A 121 2.63 9.76 -4.44
N VAL A 122 3.82 9.57 -5.02
CA VAL A 122 4.56 8.32 -4.92
C VAL A 122 6.06 8.55 -4.78
N GLN A 123 6.70 7.64 -4.06
CA GLN A 123 8.15 7.56 -3.95
C GLN A 123 8.59 6.16 -4.36
N TRP A 124 9.04 5.99 -5.61
CA TRP A 124 9.28 4.67 -6.19
C TRP A 124 10.35 3.85 -5.45
N ALA A 125 11.39 4.52 -4.94
CA ALA A 125 12.44 3.88 -4.14
C ALA A 125 11.88 3.22 -2.85
N PHE A 126 10.75 3.73 -2.32
CA PHE A 126 10.04 3.08 -1.22
C PHE A 126 9.44 1.75 -1.64
N GLY A 127 8.82 1.70 -2.83
CA GLY A 127 8.27 0.48 -3.40
C GLY A 127 9.36 -0.53 -3.66
N ASP A 128 10.50 -0.10 -4.22
CA ASP A 128 11.67 -0.97 -4.43
C ASP A 128 12.18 -1.57 -3.12
N PHE A 129 12.20 -0.78 -2.03
CA PHE A 129 12.56 -1.27 -0.70
C PHE A 129 11.55 -2.29 -0.15
N ILE A 130 10.25 -1.95 -0.14
CA ILE A 130 9.19 -2.82 0.42
C ILE A 130 9.07 -4.12 -0.40
N PHE A 131 8.93 -4.02 -1.71
CA PHE A 131 8.74 -5.19 -2.59
C PHE A 131 10.04 -5.97 -2.83
N GLY A 132 11.19 -5.41 -2.46
CA GLY A 132 12.48 -6.08 -2.46
C GLY A 132 12.77 -6.89 -1.18
N THR A 133 11.89 -6.86 -0.19
CA THR A 133 12.10 -7.58 1.08
C THR A 133 11.83 -9.08 0.89
N GLU A 134 12.86 -9.90 1.10
CA GLU A 134 12.86 -11.35 0.84
C GLU A 134 12.84 -12.21 2.12
N TYR A 135 12.48 -11.60 3.24
CA TYR A 135 12.28 -12.23 4.54
C TYR A 135 10.94 -11.75 5.13
N ASP A 136 10.35 -12.56 6.00
CA ASP A 136 9.12 -12.18 6.67
C ASP A 136 9.33 -10.88 7.46
N ALA A 137 8.43 -9.92 7.25
CA ALA A 137 8.54 -8.56 7.76
C ALA A 137 7.21 -8.16 8.41
N PHE A 138 7.01 -8.60 9.65
CA PHE A 138 5.82 -8.31 10.43
C PHE A 138 6.21 -8.02 11.89
N PHE A 139 5.38 -7.23 12.57
CA PHE A 139 5.58 -6.87 13.97
C PHE A 139 4.72 -7.71 14.92
N ASP A 140 5.27 -8.06 16.09
CA ASP A 140 4.47 -8.53 17.23
C ASP A 140 3.68 -7.35 17.82
N VAL A 141 2.35 -7.52 17.92
CA VAL A 141 1.44 -6.50 18.44
C VAL A 141 0.82 -6.87 19.79
N ASN A 142 1.33 -7.92 20.43
CA ASN A 142 0.72 -8.44 21.65
C ASN A 142 0.84 -7.46 22.83
N ASN A 143 1.86 -6.61 22.84
CA ASN A 143 2.00 -5.60 23.89
C ASN A 143 0.80 -4.63 23.91
N ALA A 144 0.45 -4.06 22.75
CA ALA A 144 -0.68 -3.12 22.64
C ALA A 144 -2.01 -3.81 22.96
N ARG A 145 -2.21 -5.05 22.51
CA ARG A 145 -3.42 -5.83 22.82
C ARG A 145 -3.59 -6.07 24.32
N ARG A 146 -2.51 -6.48 25.02
CA ARG A 146 -2.53 -6.67 26.47
C ARG A 146 -2.71 -5.36 27.25
N ALA A 147 -2.22 -4.25 26.70
CA ALA A 147 -2.47 -2.92 27.23
C ALA A 147 -3.89 -2.39 26.94
N GLY A 148 -4.72 -3.15 26.21
CA GLY A 148 -6.14 -2.84 26.01
C GLY A 148 -6.50 -2.23 24.65
N PHE A 149 -5.56 -2.11 23.72
CA PHE A 149 -5.87 -1.62 22.36
C PHE A 149 -6.48 -2.73 21.48
N GLN A 150 -7.77 -2.64 21.19
CA GLN A 150 -8.55 -3.68 20.48
C GLN A 150 -8.88 -3.35 19.01
N GLU A 151 -8.46 -2.19 18.51
CA GLU A 151 -8.78 -1.71 17.16
C GLU A 151 -7.91 -2.35 16.05
N MET A 152 -6.95 -3.21 16.41
CA MET A 152 -6.13 -3.99 15.46
C MET A 152 -6.86 -5.27 15.06
N ASN A 153 -7.98 -5.10 14.36
CA ASN A 153 -8.92 -6.14 13.95
C ASN A 153 -9.39 -6.01 12.48
N LEU A 154 -8.61 -5.32 11.64
CA LEU A 154 -8.96 -5.06 10.24
C LEU A 154 -8.29 -6.06 9.29
N ASP A 155 -8.96 -6.37 8.17
CA ASP A 155 -8.35 -7.06 7.03
C ASP A 155 -7.56 -6.05 6.19
N SER A 156 -6.26 -6.28 6.04
CA SER A 156 -5.34 -5.38 5.35
C SER A 156 -5.61 -5.26 3.86
N ILE A 157 -6.07 -6.32 3.20
CA ILE A 157 -6.32 -6.31 1.76
C ILE A 157 -7.60 -5.52 1.48
N ASP A 158 -8.66 -5.77 2.24
CA ASP A 158 -9.93 -5.06 2.09
C ASP A 158 -9.75 -3.56 2.41
N GLN A 159 -8.97 -3.23 3.44
CA GLN A 159 -8.61 -1.85 3.76
C GLN A 159 -7.84 -1.15 2.63
N MET A 160 -6.88 -1.83 2.00
CA MET A 160 -6.17 -1.27 0.83
C MET A 160 -7.11 -1.06 -0.36
N ILE A 161 -8.03 -1.99 -0.63
CA ILE A 161 -9.03 -1.86 -1.70
C ILE A 161 -9.99 -0.69 -1.42
N ALA A 162 -10.50 -0.57 -0.19
CA ALA A 162 -11.33 0.56 0.22
C ALA A 162 -10.57 1.88 0.07
N TYR A 163 -9.28 1.90 0.42
CA TYR A 163 -8.43 3.07 0.21
C TYR A 163 -8.27 3.42 -1.28
N PHE A 164 -8.09 2.44 -2.16
CA PHE A 164 -8.05 2.68 -3.60
C PHE A 164 -9.36 3.26 -4.13
N GLN A 165 -10.50 2.83 -3.59
CA GLN A 165 -11.79 3.42 -3.92
C GLN A 165 -11.86 4.88 -3.50
N THR A 166 -11.42 5.22 -2.29
CA THR A 166 -11.32 6.63 -1.83
C THR A 166 -10.45 7.47 -2.78
N LEU A 167 -9.32 6.94 -3.27
CA LEU A 167 -8.49 7.66 -4.25
C LEU A 167 -9.22 7.93 -5.58
N LYS A 168 -10.05 6.98 -6.05
CA LYS A 168 -10.90 7.18 -7.24
C LYS A 168 -12.00 8.21 -6.99
N ASP A 169 -12.70 8.11 -5.86
CA ASP A 169 -13.80 9.02 -5.50
C ASP A 169 -13.31 10.47 -5.40
N HIS A 170 -12.09 10.67 -4.89
CA HIS A 170 -11.44 11.98 -4.81
C HIS A 170 -10.74 12.41 -6.12
N LYS A 171 -10.84 11.60 -7.18
CA LYS A 171 -10.19 11.81 -8.48
C LYS A 171 -8.67 12.01 -8.38
N ILE A 172 -8.02 11.32 -7.45
CA ILE A 172 -6.56 11.29 -7.33
C ILE A 172 -5.97 10.31 -8.36
N ILE A 173 -6.68 9.21 -8.59
CA ILE A 173 -6.42 8.22 -9.64
C ILE A 173 -7.69 8.05 -10.50
N PRO A 174 -7.59 7.51 -11.73
CA PRO A 174 -8.77 7.17 -12.54
C PRO A 174 -9.63 6.07 -11.91
#